data_AF-A0A4Q7IIY8-F1
#
_entry.id   AF-A0A4Q7IIY8-F1
#
_cell.length_a   1.000
_cell.length_b   1.000
_cell.length_c   1.000
_cell.angle_alpha   90.00
_cell.angle_beta   90.00
_cell.angle_gamma   90.00
#
_symmetry.space_group_name_H-M   'P 1'
#
loop_
_entity.id
_entity.type
_entity.pdbx_description
1 polymer ?
#
loop_
_entity_poly.entity_id
_entity_poly.type
_entity_poly.pdbx_seq_one_letter_code
_entity_poly.pdbx_strand_id
1 'polypeptide(L)'
;CIDTEVRTVQPFEKLLNSAVTVTKAIDCATGENITVKVSPDVANASYTITGANTGFTATQVVALATDAAVFNGLATDDYTITITHPVTGCIYTTYHTVGTAPTFELIVDNIERACFGGTASVDLSFT
;
A
#
# COMPACT_ATOMS: atom_id res chain seq x y z
N CYS A 1 27.94 -16.22 50.59
CA CYS A 1 27.17 -15.09 50.05
C CYS A 1 26.41 -15.64 48.87
N ILE A 2 25.07 -15.63 48.91
CA ILE A 2 24.24 -15.98 47.76
C ILE A 2 23.73 -14.65 47.22
N ASP A 3 24.07 -14.37 45.97
CA ASP A 3 23.54 -13.25 45.24
C ASP A 3 22.50 -13.79 44.26
N THR A 4 21.33 -13.15 44.27
CA THR A 4 20.18 -13.57 43.45
C THR A 4 19.80 -12.40 42.58
N GLU A 5 20.01 -12.56 41.29
CA GLU A 5 19.63 -11.57 40.30
C GLU A 5 18.32 -12.01 39.63
N VAL A 6 17.27 -11.21 39.80
CA VAL A 6 15.98 -11.46 39.14
C VAL A 6 15.97 -10.73 37.81
N ARG A 7 15.78 -11.48 36.72
CA ARG A 7 15.55 -10.95 35.37
C ARG A 7 14.11 -11.22 34.97
N THR A 8 13.38 -10.18 34.63
CA THR A 8 12.03 -10.29 34.06
C THR A 8 12.16 -10.55 32.56
N VAL A 9 11.76 -11.73 32.12
CA VAL A 9 11.59 -12.03 30.69
C VAL A 9 10.22 -11.51 30.28
N GLN A 10 10.16 -10.67 29.25
CA GLN A 10 8.87 -10.20 28.75
C GLN A 10 8.06 -11.34 28.12
N PRO A 11 6.72 -11.30 28.21
CA PRO A 11 5.86 -12.26 27.52
C PRO A 11 6.15 -12.26 26.02
N PHE A 12 6.08 -13.44 25.41
CA PHE A 12 6.19 -13.57 23.96
C PHE A 12 4.89 -13.11 23.29
N GLU A 13 4.85 -11.85 22.85
CA GLU A 13 3.76 -11.32 22.02
C GLU A 13 4.18 -11.33 20.55
N LYS A 14 3.78 -12.42 19.86
CA LYS A 14 4.10 -12.62 18.45
C LYS A 14 3.11 -11.87 17.56
N LEU A 15 3.63 -11.19 16.55
CA LEU A 15 2.86 -10.74 15.38
C LEU A 15 2.55 -11.98 14.52
N LEU A 16 1.27 -12.36 14.42
CA LEU A 16 0.84 -13.60 13.77
C LEU A 16 0.61 -13.40 12.28
N ASN A 17 -0.09 -12.33 11.92
CA ASN A 17 -0.41 -11.99 10.54
C ASN A 17 -0.48 -10.47 10.36
N SER A 18 -0.62 -10.05 9.11
CA SER A 18 -1.02 -8.69 8.76
C SER A 18 -1.97 -8.70 7.57
N ALA A 19 -2.93 -7.80 7.56
CA ALA A 19 -3.79 -7.55 6.41
C ALA A 19 -3.33 -6.29 5.68
N VAL A 20 -3.12 -6.41 4.37
CA VAL A 20 -2.94 -5.27 3.45
C VAL A 20 -4.24 -5.10 2.68
N THR A 21 -4.83 -3.91 2.74
CA THR A 21 -6.09 -3.59 2.04
C THR A 21 -5.86 -2.44 1.07
N VAL A 22 -6.17 -2.65 -0.21
CA VAL A 22 -6.17 -1.58 -1.20
C VAL A 22 -7.41 -0.72 -1.00
N THR A 23 -7.22 0.55 -0.65
CA THR A 23 -8.33 1.51 -0.47
C THR A 23 -8.60 2.34 -1.71
N LYS A 24 -7.61 2.45 -2.60
CA LYS A 24 -7.74 3.06 -3.94
C LYS A 24 -6.73 2.38 -4.86
N ALA A 25 -7.19 1.79 -5.96
CA ALA A 25 -6.33 1.21 -6.99
C ALA A 25 -5.49 2.30 -7.70
N ILE A 26 -4.36 1.90 -8.30
CA ILE A 26 -3.59 2.79 -9.18
C ILE A 26 -4.43 3.24 -10.38
N ASP A 27 -4.30 4.50 -10.77
CA ASP A 27 -4.95 5.06 -11.96
C ASP A 27 -3.93 5.85 -12.81
N CYS A 28 -4.38 6.38 -13.95
CA CYS A 28 -3.52 7.09 -14.89
C CYS A 28 -3.00 8.45 -14.36
N ALA A 29 -3.52 8.94 -13.22
CA ALA A 29 -3.18 10.24 -12.66
C ALA A 29 -2.39 10.13 -11.33
N THR A 30 -2.66 9.11 -10.52
CA THR A 30 -2.20 8.99 -9.14
C THR A 30 -1.93 7.54 -8.75
N GLY A 31 -1.00 7.37 -7.81
CA GLY A 31 -0.64 6.06 -7.27
C GLY A 31 -1.74 5.37 -6.47
N GLU A 32 -1.44 4.15 -6.03
CA GLU A 32 -2.30 3.31 -5.20
C GLU A 32 -2.29 3.76 -3.73
N ASN A 33 -3.41 3.60 -3.04
CA ASN A 33 -3.49 3.77 -1.59
C ASN A 33 -3.79 2.43 -0.92
N ILE A 34 -3.05 2.13 0.14
CA ILE A 34 -3.23 0.92 0.93
C ILE A 34 -3.30 1.23 2.42
N THR A 35 -3.94 0.34 3.15
CA THR A 35 -3.82 0.27 4.61
C THR A 35 -3.21 -1.06 5.04
N VAL A 36 -2.42 -1.02 6.11
CA VAL A 36 -1.75 -2.20 6.66
C VAL A 36 -2.08 -2.29 8.15
N LYS A 37 -2.64 -3.42 8.56
CA LYS A 37 -2.96 -3.68 9.96
C LYS A 37 -2.40 -5.03 10.40
N VAL A 38 -1.74 -5.05 11.55
CA VAL A 38 -1.19 -6.26 12.14
C VAL A 38 -2.22 -6.98 13.02
N SER A 39 -2.12 -8.30 13.14
CA SER A 39 -2.87 -9.10 14.11
C SER A 39 -1.91 -9.97 14.94
N PRO A 40 -2.06 -10.04 16.28
CA PRO A 40 -3.03 -9.31 17.10
C PRO A 40 -2.83 -7.79 17.06
N ASP A 41 -3.84 -7.02 17.48
CA ASP A 41 -3.80 -5.55 17.49
C ASP A 41 -2.71 -5.05 18.45
N VAL A 42 -1.78 -4.23 17.96
CA VAL A 42 -0.64 -3.71 18.72
C VAL A 42 -0.59 -2.19 18.65
N ALA A 43 -0.71 -1.52 19.80
CA ALA A 43 -0.55 -0.08 19.91
C ALA A 43 0.92 0.32 19.73
N ASN A 44 1.17 1.45 19.08
CA ASN A 44 2.50 1.99 18.77
C ASN A 44 3.36 1.09 17.88
N ALA A 45 2.76 0.18 17.12
CA ALA A 45 3.50 -0.60 16.11
C ALA A 45 4.06 0.34 15.02
N SER A 46 5.31 0.08 14.61
CA SER A 46 5.97 0.82 13.54
C SER A 46 5.90 0.03 12.24
N TYR A 47 5.44 0.66 11.17
CA TYR A 47 5.27 0.09 9.84
C TYR A 47 6.21 0.83 8.90
N THR A 48 7.16 0.12 8.30
CA THR A 48 8.08 0.66 7.30
C THR A 48 7.84 -0.03 5.98
N ILE A 49 7.45 0.74 4.97
CA ILE A 49 7.30 0.28 3.58
C ILE A 49 8.53 0.66 2.78
N THR A 50 9.02 -0.24 1.94
CA THR A 50 10.16 0.00 1.04
C THR A 50 9.84 -0.57 -0.35
N GLY A 51 10.00 0.25 -1.39
CA GLY A 51 9.87 -0.17 -2.79
C GLY A 51 11.18 -0.76 -3.31
N ALA A 52 11.10 -1.90 -3.99
CA ALA A 52 12.26 -2.64 -4.49
C ALA A 52 13.00 -1.91 -5.60
N ASN A 53 12.28 -1.21 -6.49
CA ASN A 53 12.85 -0.62 -7.70
C ASN A 53 12.93 0.91 -7.63
N THR A 54 11.98 1.55 -6.95
CA THR A 54 11.90 3.02 -6.86
C THR A 54 12.78 3.60 -5.76
N GLY A 55 13.24 2.77 -4.81
CA GLY A 55 13.89 3.23 -3.59
C GLY A 55 12.98 4.03 -2.65
N PHE A 56 11.66 4.01 -2.90
CA PHE A 56 10.68 4.62 -2.02
C PHE A 56 10.77 4.01 -0.63
N THR A 57 10.76 4.85 0.41
CA THR A 57 10.64 4.40 1.79
C THR A 57 9.76 5.34 2.59
N ALA A 58 8.90 4.79 3.43
CA ALA A 58 8.11 5.55 4.37
C ALA A 58 7.90 4.74 5.65
N THR A 59 7.83 5.45 6.78
CA THR A 59 7.58 4.84 8.08
C THR A 59 6.41 5.54 8.76
N GLN A 60 5.51 4.76 9.34
CA GLN A 60 4.41 5.24 10.15
C GLN A 60 4.36 4.49 11.48
N VAL A 61 4.16 5.22 12.58
CA VAL A 61 3.87 4.63 13.89
C VAL A 61 2.38 4.80 14.16
N VAL A 62 1.69 3.69 14.41
CA VAL A 62 0.24 3.67 14.65
C VAL A 62 -0.01 3.67 16.15
N ALA A 63 -0.48 4.79 16.70
CA ALA A 63 -0.62 4.95 18.16
C ALA A 63 -1.66 4.01 18.78
N LEU A 64 -2.83 3.86 18.14
CA LEU A 64 -3.92 3.04 18.65
C LEU A 64 -3.88 1.64 18.01
N ALA A 65 -3.97 0.60 18.84
CA ALA A 65 -3.87 -0.80 18.39
C ALA A 65 -4.92 -1.18 17.32
N THR A 66 -6.08 -0.54 17.36
CA THR A 66 -7.20 -0.83 16.45
C THR A 66 -7.06 -0.18 15.09
N ASP A 67 -6.17 0.80 14.94
CA ASP A 67 -5.98 1.55 13.70
C ASP A 67 -5.04 0.80 12.73
N ALA A 68 -5.02 1.26 11.49
CA ALA A 68 -4.13 0.75 10.44
C ALA A 68 -3.12 1.82 10.02
N ALA A 69 -1.94 1.40 9.58
CA ALA A 69 -1.04 2.28 8.84
C ALA A 69 -1.66 2.58 7.47
N VAL A 70 -1.44 3.79 6.95
CA VAL A 70 -1.99 4.29 5.70
C VAL A 70 -0.84 4.78 4.83
N PHE A 71 -0.71 4.20 3.64
CA PHE A 71 0.27 4.63 2.65
C PHE A 71 -0.48 5.04 1.39
N ASN A 72 -0.25 6.27 0.94
CA ASN A 72 -0.97 6.87 -0.19
C ASN A 72 -0.01 7.16 -1.34
N GLY A 73 -0.52 7.07 -2.57
CA GLY A 73 0.22 7.47 -3.77
C GLY A 73 1.40 6.54 -4.10
N LEU A 74 1.28 5.26 -3.80
CA LEU A 74 2.29 4.26 -4.14
C LEU A 74 2.34 4.08 -5.67
N ALA A 75 3.54 4.25 -6.24
CA ALA A 75 3.78 4.03 -7.66
C ALA A 75 3.84 2.52 -7.97
N THR A 76 3.92 2.17 -9.25
CA THR A 76 4.20 0.79 -9.67
C THR A 76 5.55 0.32 -9.10
N ASP A 77 5.50 -0.61 -8.17
CA ASP A 77 6.67 -1.23 -7.54
C ASP A 77 6.25 -2.49 -6.75
N ASP A 78 7.24 -3.29 -6.38
CA ASP A 78 7.10 -4.34 -5.38
C ASP A 78 7.50 -3.79 -4.02
N TYR A 79 6.54 -3.74 -3.09
CA TYR A 79 6.72 -3.17 -1.76
C TYR A 79 6.91 -4.27 -0.71
N THR A 80 7.97 -4.12 0.07
CA THR A 80 8.18 -4.87 1.32
C THR A 80 7.76 -4.01 2.49
N ILE A 81 6.88 -4.54 3.34
CA ILE A 81 6.37 -3.84 4.52
C ILE A 81 6.85 -4.59 5.76
N THR A 82 7.61 -3.89 6.60
CA THR A 82 8.17 -4.40 7.85
C THR A 82 7.43 -3.77 9.02
N ILE A 83 6.89 -4.61 9.90
CA ILE A 83 6.11 -4.22 11.08
C ILE A 83 6.91 -4.59 12.33
N THR A 84 7.20 -3.62 13.17
CA THR A 84 7.99 -3.80 14.39
C THR A 84 7.12 -3.58 15.62
N HIS A 85 7.08 -4.59 16.49
CA HIS A 85 6.42 -4.50 17.80
C HIS A 85 7.23 -3.58 18.74
N PRO A 86 6.61 -2.57 19.38
CA PRO A 86 7.35 -1.53 20.10
C PRO A 86 7.99 -2.04 21.40
N VAL A 87 7.36 -3.03 22.05
CA VAL A 87 7.82 -3.58 23.32
C VAL A 87 8.81 -4.75 23.12
N THR A 88 8.40 -5.79 22.39
CA THR A 88 9.20 -7.00 22.19
C THR A 88 10.28 -6.86 21.11
N GLY A 89 10.19 -5.85 20.23
CA GLY A 89 11.06 -5.72 19.07
C GLY A 89 10.84 -6.79 18.00
N CYS A 90 9.81 -7.63 18.11
CA CYS A 90 9.49 -8.62 17.10
C CYS A 90 9.18 -7.95 15.76
N ILE A 91 9.73 -8.52 14.69
CA ILE A 91 9.56 -8.03 13.32
C ILE A 91 8.68 -9.01 12.55
N TYR A 92 7.68 -8.49 11.83
CA TYR A 92 6.87 -9.22 10.87
C TYR A 92 6.98 -8.55 9.50
N THR A 93 7.08 -9.34 8.43
CA THR A 93 7.23 -8.84 7.07
C THR A 93 6.08 -9.33 6.21
N THR A 94 5.49 -8.41 5.45
CA THR A 94 4.49 -8.69 4.41
C THR A 94 4.86 -7.98 3.12
N TYR A 95 4.23 -8.39 2.01
CA TYR A 95 4.53 -7.89 0.68
C TYR A 95 3.27 -7.39 -0.01
N HIS A 96 3.44 -6.39 -0.86
CA HIS A 96 2.36 -5.84 -1.67
C HIS A 96 2.92 -5.37 -3.01
N THR A 97 2.26 -5.73 -4.12
CA THR A 97 2.68 -5.32 -5.46
C THR A 97 1.66 -4.33 -6.00
N VAL A 98 2.13 -3.15 -6.39
CA VAL A 98 1.32 -2.18 -7.13
C VAL A 98 1.59 -2.41 -8.61
N GLY A 99 0.53 -2.80 -9.34
CA GLY A 99 0.62 -3.04 -10.78
C GLY A 99 0.83 -1.77 -11.60
N THR A 100 0.88 -1.93 -12.93
CA THR A 100 0.90 -0.79 -13.86
C THR A 100 -0.45 -0.09 -13.89
N ALA A 101 -0.45 1.22 -14.09
CA ALA A 101 -1.68 1.97 -14.37
C ALA A 101 -2.39 1.39 -15.62
N PRO A 102 -3.74 1.39 -15.64
CA PRO A 102 -4.49 0.91 -16.79
C PRO A 102 -4.19 1.77 -18.04
N THR A 103 -4.06 1.12 -19.19
CA THR A 103 -3.93 1.79 -20.49
C THR A 103 -5.21 1.60 -21.29
N PHE A 104 -5.66 2.65 -21.97
CA PHE A 104 -6.83 2.60 -22.85
C PHE A 104 -6.42 3.04 -24.25
N GLU A 105 -6.92 2.34 -25.27
CA GLU A 105 -6.77 2.76 -26.66
C GLU A 105 -8.03 3.49 -27.12
N LEU A 106 -7.88 4.71 -27.66
CA LEU A 106 -8.98 5.45 -28.28
C LEU A 106 -9.08 5.05 -29.75
N ILE A 107 -10.19 4.42 -30.10
CA ILE A 107 -10.52 4.08 -31.46
C ILE A 107 -11.51 5.12 -31.99
N VAL A 108 -11.13 5.75 -33.10
CA VAL A 108 -11.94 6.73 -33.82
C VAL A 108 -12.38 6.09 -35.13
N ASP A 109 -13.68 5.88 -35.28
CA ASP A 109 -14.27 5.22 -36.45
C ASP A 109 -15.44 6.03 -37.02
N ASN A 110 -15.96 5.61 -38.17
CA ASN A 110 -17.14 6.17 -38.83
C ASN A 110 -17.07 7.70 -38.98
N ILE A 111 -15.94 8.21 -39.48
CA ILE A 111 -15.70 9.65 -39.63
C ILE A 111 -16.51 10.20 -40.81
N GLU A 112 -17.62 10.88 -40.53
CA GLU A 112 -18.39 11.63 -41.52
C GLU A 112 -17.93 13.09 -41.57
N ARG A 113 -17.44 13.51 -42.74
CA ARG A 113 -16.95 14.88 -42.96
C ARG A 113 -18.03 15.75 -43.59
N ALA A 114 -18.09 17.01 -43.20
CA ALA A 114 -18.98 18.00 -43.78
C ALA A 114 -18.25 19.25 -44.26
N CYS A 115 -18.78 19.87 -45.32
CA CYS A 115 -18.38 21.19 -45.80
C CYS A 115 -18.94 22.31 -44.91
N PHE A 116 -18.51 23.56 -45.15
CA PHE A 116 -18.98 24.73 -44.40
C PHE A 116 -20.51 24.81 -44.37
N GLY A 117 -21.10 24.77 -43.17
CA GLY A 117 -22.54 24.78 -42.94
C GLY A 117 -23.23 23.41 -42.80
N GLY A 118 -22.50 22.30 -42.92
CA GLY A 118 -23.02 20.94 -42.71
C GLY A 118 -22.69 20.33 -41.34
N THR A 119 -23.27 19.17 -41.05
CA THR A 119 -23.05 18.39 -39.82
C THR A 119 -22.10 17.22 -40.10
N ALA A 120 -21.05 17.10 -39.29
CA ALA A 120 -20.11 15.98 -39.29
C ALA A 120 -20.39 15.08 -38.08
N SER A 121 -19.99 13.81 -38.16
CA SER A 121 -20.11 12.84 -37.07
C SER A 121 -18.87 11.96 -36.96
N VAL A 122 -18.67 11.36 -35.80
CA VAL A 122 -17.59 10.39 -35.55
C VAL A 122 -17.98 9.50 -34.39
N ASP A 123 -17.61 8.23 -34.46
CA ASP A 123 -17.79 7.27 -33.38
C ASP A 123 -16.48 7.13 -32.59
N LEU A 124 -16.60 7.23 -31.26
CA LEU A 124 -15.48 7.09 -30.32
C LEU A 124 -15.70 5.85 -29.46
N SER A 125 -14.73 4.95 -29.45
CA SER A 125 -14.74 3.77 -28.58
C SER A 125 -13.41 3.59 -27.85
N PHE A 126 -13.45 2.92 -26.70
CA PHE A 126 -12.29 2.69 -25.84
C PHE A 126 -12.14 1.19 -25.59
N THR A 127 -10.92 0.66 -25.73
CA THR A 127 -10.58 -0.74 -25.43
C THR A 127 -9.41 -0.85 -24.46
#